data_AF-A0A0A0EZT8-F1
#
_entry.id   AF-A0A0A0EZT8-F1
#
_cell.length_a   1.000
_cell.length_b   1.000
_cell.length_c   1.000
_cell.angle_alpha   90.00
_cell.angle_beta   90.00
_cell.angle_gamma   90.00
#
_symmetry.space_group_name_H-M   'P 1'
#
loop_
_entity.id
_entity.type
_entity.pdbx_description
1 polymer ?
#
loop_
_entity_poly.entity_id
_entity_poly.type
_entity_poly.pdbx_seq_one_letter_code
_entity_poly.pdbx_strand_id
1 'polypeptide(L)'
;MAGKTHKQESSEHEVDGHTVRIVRGPEQEELWIDGTRRRFFKNSGGYVLAENAYVPARGSLLEAAKAYLSQAECTRPRKEQGER
;
A
#
# COMPACT_ATOMS: atom_id res chain seq x y z
N MET A 1 -24.86 -23.68 15.74
CA MET A 1 -25.00 -22.34 15.13
C MET A 1 -23.77 -22.09 14.27
N ALA A 2 -23.96 -21.80 12.98
CA ALA A 2 -22.89 -21.74 11.99
C ALA A 2 -21.88 -20.64 12.31
N GLY A 3 -20.63 -21.03 12.58
CA GLY A 3 -19.51 -20.10 12.74
C GLY A 3 -19.30 -19.35 11.44
N LYS A 4 -19.59 -18.05 11.43
CA LYS A 4 -19.18 -17.17 10.33
C LYS A 4 -17.66 -17.16 10.33
N THR A 5 -17.05 -17.99 9.49
CA THR A 5 -15.62 -17.92 9.21
C THR A 5 -15.41 -16.57 8.53
N HIS A 6 -15.05 -15.55 9.29
CA HIS A 6 -14.62 -14.26 8.77
C HIS A 6 -13.31 -14.51 8.01
N LYS A 7 -13.45 -14.86 6.74
CA LYS A 7 -12.36 -15.20 5.84
C LYS A 7 -11.57 -13.91 5.62
N GLN A 8 -10.44 -13.77 6.30
CA GLN A 8 -9.48 -12.70 5.98
C GLN A 8 -9.12 -12.84 4.51
N GLU A 9 -9.39 -11.79 3.74
CA GLU A 9 -9.01 -11.73 2.34
C GLU A 9 -7.65 -11.06 2.27
N SER A 10 -6.61 -11.85 2.03
CA SER A 10 -5.26 -11.34 1.76
C SER A 10 -5.03 -11.33 0.25
N SER A 11 -4.86 -10.14 -0.32
CA SER A 11 -4.43 -9.96 -1.71
C SER A 11 -2.97 -9.53 -1.71
N GLU A 12 -2.13 -10.27 -2.42
CA GLU A 12 -0.72 -9.95 -2.62
C GLU A 12 -0.50 -9.51 -4.06
N HIS A 13 0.23 -8.42 -4.25
CA HIS A 13 0.51 -7.82 -5.53
C HIS A 13 1.97 -7.39 -5.58
N GLU A 14 2.68 -7.77 -6.63
CA GLU A 14 4.00 -7.25 -6.90
C GLU A 14 3.90 -5.95 -7.69
N VAL A 15 4.51 -4.87 -7.19
CA VAL A 15 4.43 -3.53 -7.76
C VAL A 15 5.82 -2.92 -7.74
N ASP A 16 6.40 -2.64 -8.92
CA ASP A 16 7.73 -2.01 -9.04
C ASP A 16 8.82 -2.75 -8.23
N GLY A 17 8.80 -4.08 -8.26
CA GLY A 17 9.73 -4.92 -7.48
C GLY A 17 9.48 -4.95 -5.96
N HIS A 18 8.42 -4.30 -5.48
CA HIS A 18 8.01 -4.29 -4.07
C HIS A 18 6.78 -5.20 -3.88
N THR A 19 6.78 -6.02 -2.83
CA THR A 19 5.62 -6.88 -2.50
C THR A 19 4.59 -6.10 -1.69
N VAL A 20 3.44 -5.82 -2.30
CA VAL A 20 2.30 -5.16 -1.66
C VAL A 20 1.25 -6.19 -1.24
N ARG A 21 1.13 -6.41 0.06
CA ARG A 21 0.12 -7.30 0.64
C ARG A 21 -0.95 -6.50 1.37
N ILE A 22 -2.20 -6.69 0.95
CA ILE A 22 -3.38 -6.07 1.52
C ILE A 22 -4.15 -7.16 2.26
N VAL A 23 -4.32 -7.00 3.57
CA VAL A 23 -5.10 -7.92 4.39
C VAL A 23 -6.37 -7.20 4.82
N ARG A 24 -7.52 -7.66 4.32
CA ARG A 24 -8.83 -7.14 4.70
C ARG A 24 -9.43 -8.04 5.77
N GLY A 25 -9.36 -7.59 7.02
CA GLY A 25 -10.02 -8.20 8.15
C GLY A 25 -11.40 -7.58 8.42
N PRO A 26 -12.23 -8.25 9.25
CA PRO A 26 -13.54 -7.73 9.64
C PRO A 26 -13.46 -6.48 10.52
N GLU A 27 -12.36 -6.30 11.25
CA GLU A 27 -12.17 -5.18 12.18
C GLU A 27 -11.17 -4.14 11.65
N GLN A 28 -10.22 -4.56 10.82
CA GLN A 28 -9.19 -3.67 10.27
C GLN A 28 -8.72 -4.10 8.88
N GLU A 29 -8.43 -3.11 8.05
CA GLU A 29 -7.68 -3.28 6.81
C GLU A 29 -6.20 -2.98 7.10
N GLU A 30 -5.30 -3.85 6.66
CA GLU A 30 -3.86 -3.71 6.84
C GLU A 30 -3.15 -3.69 5.49
N LEU A 31 -2.19 -2.77 5.36
CA LEU A 31 -1.31 -2.66 4.21
C LEU A 31 0.09 -3.05 4.63
N TRP A 32 0.71 -3.94 3.89
CA TRP A 32 2.09 -4.38 4.04
C TRP A 32 2.82 -4.14 2.73
N ILE A 33 3.97 -3.48 2.79
CA ILE A 33 4.84 -3.24 1.63
C ILE A 33 6.22 -3.77 2.02
N ASP A 34 6.73 -4.77 1.31
CA ASP A 34 8.00 -5.47 1.60
C ASP A 34 8.09 -5.97 3.04
N GLY A 35 7.00 -6.54 3.54
CA GLY A 35 6.90 -7.01 4.92
C GLY A 35 6.82 -5.90 5.98
N THR A 36 6.83 -4.62 5.57
CA THR A 36 6.64 -3.48 6.48
C THR A 36 5.19 -3.05 6.50
N ARG A 37 4.56 -3.07 7.67
CA ARG A 37 3.18 -2.57 7.83
C ARG A 37 3.15 -1.05 7.63
N ARG A 38 2.36 -0.60 6.66
CA ARG A 38 2.14 0.81 6.34
C ARG A 38 0.78 1.26 6.83
N ARG A 39 0.74 2.46 7.41
CA ARG A 39 -0.50 3.10 7.84
C ARG A 39 -1.12 3.86 6.68
N PHE A 40 -2.44 3.85 6.62
CA PHE A 40 -3.21 4.60 5.63
C PHE A 40 -4.48 5.13 6.28
N PHE A 41 -5.02 6.19 5.68
CA PHE A 41 -6.32 6.75 6.01
C PHE A 41 -7.32 6.35 4.93
N LYS A 42 -8.49 5.90 5.35
CA LYS A 42 -9.63 5.62 4.50
C LYS A 42 -10.67 6.70 4.73
N ASN A 43 -10.94 7.49 3.71
CA ASN A 43 -11.97 8.54 3.73
C ASN A 43 -13.03 8.20 2.67
N SER A 44 -14.17 8.91 2.68
CA SER A 44 -15.22 8.74 1.66
C SER A 44 -14.72 8.98 0.21
N GLY A 45 -13.62 9.72 0.06
CA GLY A 45 -12.96 9.96 -1.24
C GLY A 45 -11.92 8.91 -1.64
N GLY A 46 -11.65 7.89 -0.82
CA GLY A 46 -10.70 6.81 -1.13
C GLY A 46 -9.65 6.56 -0.05
N TYR A 47 -8.53 5.99 -0.48
CA TYR A 47 -7.43 5.57 0.37
C TYR A 47 -6.20 6.47 0.16
N VAL A 48 -5.55 6.88 1.24
CA VAL A 48 -4.28 7.63 1.20
C VAL A 48 -3.30 7.07 2.22
N LEU A 49 -2.03 6.88 1.86
CA LEU A 49 -1.04 6.42 2.84
C LEU A 49 -0.70 7.55 3.81
N ALA A 50 -0.47 7.21 5.08
CA ALA A 50 -0.16 8.20 6.11
C ALA A 50 1.16 8.93 5.83
N GLU A 51 2.13 8.22 5.26
CA GLU A 51 3.42 8.80 4.84
C GLU A 51 3.29 9.71 3.61
N ASN A 52 2.16 9.66 2.92
CA ASN A 52 1.89 10.51 1.78
C ASN A 52 0.49 11.13 1.87
N ALA A 53 0.14 11.64 3.05
CA ALA A 53 -1.19 12.20 3.30
C ALA A 53 -1.51 13.45 2.45
N TYR A 54 -0.51 14.04 1.80
CA TYR A 54 -0.65 15.23 0.95
C TYR A 54 -1.01 14.91 -0.51
N VAL A 55 -1.00 13.64 -0.94
CA VAL A 55 -1.46 13.27 -2.28
C VAL A 55 -2.97 13.02 -2.32
N PRO A 56 -3.61 13.20 -3.49
CA PRO A 56 -5.03 12.88 -3.64
C PRO A 56 -5.31 11.42 -3.29
N ALA A 57 -6.37 11.20 -2.53
CA ALA A 57 -6.87 9.87 -2.19
C ALA A 57 -7.16 9.08 -3.48
N ARG A 58 -6.83 7.79 -3.47
CA ARG A 58 -7.02 6.90 -4.61
C ARG A 58 -8.21 6.01 -4.40
N GLY A 59 -8.88 5.61 -5.49
CA GLY A 59 -10.06 4.74 -5.43
C GLY A 59 -9.79 3.37 -4.79
N SER A 60 -8.53 2.94 -4.74
CA SER A 60 -8.11 1.65 -4.18
C SER A 60 -6.84 1.77 -3.34
N LEU A 61 -6.73 0.95 -2.30
CA LEU A 61 -5.52 0.87 -1.46
C LEU A 61 -4.28 0.44 -2.26
N LEU A 62 -4.45 -0.41 -3.27
CA LEU A 62 -3.38 -0.80 -4.20
C LEU A 62 -2.87 0.38 -5.03
N GLU A 63 -3.77 1.24 -5.52
CA GLU A 63 -3.41 2.45 -6.26
C GLU A 63 -2.67 3.45 -5.37
N ALA A 64 -3.10 3.58 -4.11
CA ALA A 64 -2.41 4.42 -3.13
C ALA A 64 -0.99 3.87 -2.84
N ALA A 65 -0.84 2.55 -2.69
CA ALA A 65 0.45 1.89 -2.51
C ALA A 65 1.36 2.07 -3.74
N LYS A 66 0.83 1.89 -4.95
CA LYS A 66 1.53 2.18 -6.22
C LYS A 66 2.05 3.61 -6.27
N ALA A 67 1.19 4.59 -5.96
CA ALA A 67 1.56 6.00 -5.96
C ALA A 67 2.62 6.33 -4.90
N TYR A 68 2.58 5.65 -3.75
CA TYR A 68 3.60 5.78 -2.71
C TYR A 68 4.95 5.19 -3.14
N LEU A 69 4.95 3.99 -3.73
CA LEU A 69 6.17 3.34 -4.24
C LEU A 69 6.81 4.16 -5.35
N SER A 70 6.03 4.58 -6.34
CA SER A 70 6.51 5.43 -7.44
C SER A 70 7.13 6.75 -6.93
N GLN A 71 6.57 7.35 -5.88
CA GLN A 71 7.17 8.54 -5.25
C GLN A 71 8.39 8.20 -4.42
N ALA A 72 8.36 7.14 -3.62
CA ALA A 72 9.50 6.72 -2.80
C ALA A 72 10.73 6.38 -3.65
N GLU A 73 10.53 5.80 -4.84
CA GLU A 73 11.59 5.58 -5.82
C GLU A 73 12.05 6.87 -6.49
N CYS A 74 11.14 7.82 -6.74
CA CYS A 74 11.50 9.14 -7.22
C CYS A 74 12.32 9.95 -6.20
N THR A 75 12.12 9.72 -4.89
CA THR A 75 12.88 10.39 -3.82
C THR A 75 14.18 9.67 -3.46
N ARG A 76 14.38 8.42 -3.89
CA ARG A 76 15.74 7.85 -3.89
C ARG A 76 16.46 8.54 -5.04
N PRO A 77 17.46 9.43 -4.79
CA PRO A 77 18.36 9.77 -5.87
C PRO A 77 18.91 8.45 -6.36
N ARG A 78 18.61 8.13 -7.63
CA ARG A 78 19.36 7.15 -8.40
C ARG A 78 20.81 7.56 -8.19
N LYS A 79 21.50 6.89 -7.26
CA LYS A 79 22.95 7.03 -7.10
C LYS A 79 23.50 6.60 -8.44
N GLU A 80 23.76 7.60 -9.27
CA GLU A 80 24.85 7.68 -10.22
C GLU A 80 25.38 6.28 -10.54
N GLN A 81 24.67 5.57 -11.42
CA GLN A 81 25.33 4.51 -12.17
C GLN A 81 26.33 5.26 -13.03
N GLY A 82 27.60 5.08 -12.66
CA GLY A 82 28.73 5.88 -13.11
C GLY A 82 28.72 6.16 -14.60
N GLU A 83 28.87 7.44 -14.92
CA GLU A 83 29.39 7.86 -16.20
C GLU A 83 30.92 7.87 -16.08
N ARG A 84 31.56 7.09 -16.97
CA ARG A 84 33.00 6.86 -17.04
C ARG A 84 33.79 8.10 -17.42
#